data_AF-A0A6J0CQ54-F1
#
_entry.id   AF-A0A6J0CQ54-F1
#
_cell.length_a   1.000
_cell.length_b   1.000
_cell.length_c   1.000
_cell.angle_alpha   90.00
_cell.angle_beta   90.00
_cell.angle_gamma   90.00
#
_symmetry.space_group_name_H-M   'P 1'
#
loop_
_entity.id
_entity.type
_entity.pdbx_description
1 polymer ?
#
loop_
_entity_poly.entity_id
_entity_poly.type
_entity_poly.pdbx_seq_one_letter_code
_entity_poly.pdbx_strand_id
1 'polypeptide(L)'
;MMSDSMEASEKQQPGWLSHNQGSLVLHLLSVLLLTGLLVAVLVQGFKAPSSPGYEKIYQQLLQLKGGVDSICRPCPWEWTFFHGKCYFFSKSQRNWNDSITACLEVEAQLVIIESDEEQTFLSVISKDKGSAWLGLSDLKEEGSWQWVDDSPMKDSFRKYWLKGEPSNIYDEDCAEISSTGWKDNSCSLEKFWICKKPASSCSR
;
A
#
# COMPACT_ATOMS: atom_id res chain seq x y z
N MET A 1 -54.11 38.46 -50.42
CA MET A 1 -53.62 38.87 -51.77
C MET A 1 -52.19 39.33 -51.60
N MET A 2 -51.28 38.66 -52.31
CA MET A 2 -49.84 38.94 -52.36
C MET A 2 -49.55 40.41 -52.67
N SER A 3 -48.44 40.94 -52.13
CA SER A 3 -47.50 41.80 -52.87
C SER A 3 -46.19 41.93 -52.09
N ASP A 4 -45.11 41.93 -52.87
CA ASP A 4 -43.70 41.78 -52.58
C ASP A 4 -42.99 42.90 -51.76
N SER A 5 -41.99 42.43 -51.02
CA SER A 5 -40.55 42.82 -51.06
C SER A 5 -40.16 44.24 -51.49
N MET A 6 -39.39 44.95 -50.64
CA MET A 6 -38.11 45.55 -51.04
C MET A 6 -37.27 46.01 -49.84
N GLU A 7 -36.00 45.67 -49.92
CA GLU A 7 -34.95 45.73 -48.91
C GLU A 7 -34.23 47.09 -48.94
N ALA A 8 -33.80 47.60 -47.78
CA ALA A 8 -32.84 48.71 -47.70
C ALA A 8 -31.80 48.44 -46.60
N SER A 9 -30.55 48.49 -47.06
CA SER A 9 -29.26 48.26 -46.38
C SER A 9 -29.02 49.12 -45.13
N GLU A 10 -28.60 48.47 -44.04
CA GLU A 10 -27.83 49.12 -42.96
C GLU A 10 -26.49 48.38 -42.76
N LYS A 11 -25.38 49.08 -43.00
CA LYS A 11 -24.01 48.57 -42.84
C LYS A 11 -23.57 48.72 -41.37
N GLN A 12 -23.35 47.61 -40.68
CA GLN A 12 -22.66 47.59 -39.38
C GLN A 12 -21.13 47.45 -39.58
N GLN A 13 -20.35 48.41 -39.07
CA GLN A 13 -18.88 48.33 -39.01
C GLN A 13 -18.41 47.34 -37.92
N PRO A 14 -17.30 46.60 -38.13
CA PRO A 14 -16.70 45.79 -37.08
C PRO A 14 -15.91 46.64 -36.08
N GLY A 15 -16.11 46.35 -34.79
CA GLY A 15 -15.48 47.02 -33.65
C GLY A 15 -13.96 46.89 -33.65
N TRP A 16 -13.29 48.03 -33.53
CA TRP A 16 -11.84 48.15 -33.36
C TRP A 16 -11.47 47.76 -31.92
N LEU A 17 -10.63 46.74 -31.76
CA LEU A 17 -9.90 46.50 -30.51
C LEU A 17 -9.02 47.73 -30.24
N SER A 18 -9.21 48.36 -29.08
CA SER A 18 -8.43 49.55 -28.70
C SER A 18 -6.92 49.29 -28.84
N HIS A 19 -6.19 50.27 -29.35
CA HIS A 19 -4.75 50.18 -29.68
C HIS A 19 -3.87 49.68 -28.50
N ASN A 20 -4.37 49.83 -27.26
CA ASN A 20 -3.72 49.38 -26.03
C ASN A 20 -3.88 47.86 -25.78
N GLN A 21 -4.99 47.25 -26.21
CA GLN A 21 -5.25 45.80 -26.11
C GLN A 21 -4.38 45.01 -27.09
N GLY A 22 -4.21 45.51 -28.33
CA GLY A 22 -3.34 44.87 -29.33
C GLY A 22 -1.86 44.84 -28.91
N SER A 23 -1.39 45.91 -28.26
CA SER A 23 -0.03 45.99 -27.72
C SER A 23 0.20 44.99 -26.58
N LEU A 24 -0.75 44.87 -25.65
CA LEU A 24 -0.68 43.89 -24.56
C LEU A 24 -0.69 42.45 -25.07
N VAL A 25 -1.53 42.15 -26.08
CA VAL A 25 -1.55 40.82 -26.72
C VAL A 25 -0.21 40.51 -27.40
N LEU A 26 0.40 41.46 -28.10
CA LEU A 26 1.73 41.29 -28.68
C LEU A 26 2.82 41.06 -27.62
N HIS A 27 2.76 41.78 -26.49
CA HIS A 27 3.69 41.59 -25.39
C HIS A 27 3.52 40.22 -24.71
N LEU A 28 2.29 39.77 -24.49
CA LEU A 28 2.03 38.44 -23.93
C LEU A 28 2.51 37.33 -24.86
N LEU A 29 2.25 37.44 -26.16
CA LEU A 29 2.75 36.48 -27.15
C LEU A 29 4.28 36.45 -27.21
N SER A 30 4.94 37.62 -27.14
CA SER A 30 6.41 37.66 -27.14
C SER A 30 7.02 37.08 -25.86
N VAL A 31 6.42 37.32 -24.69
CA VAL A 31 6.85 36.70 -23.42
C VAL A 31 6.65 35.18 -23.44
N LEU A 32 5.53 34.68 -23.95
CA LEU A 32 5.29 33.23 -24.08
C LEU A 32 6.29 32.56 -25.02
N LEU A 33 6.63 33.21 -26.13
CA LEU A 33 7.65 32.73 -27.06
C LEU A 33 9.05 32.73 -26.42
N LEU A 34 9.42 33.80 -25.72
CA LEU A 34 10.73 33.92 -25.05
C LEU A 34 10.88 32.92 -23.90
N THR A 35 9.84 32.74 -23.08
CA THR A 35 9.85 31.75 -21.99
C THR A 35 9.85 30.32 -22.54
N GLY A 36 9.08 30.04 -23.59
CA GLY A 36 9.11 28.74 -24.28
C GLY A 36 10.49 28.42 -24.88
N LEU A 37 11.13 29.40 -25.53
CA LEU A 37 12.50 29.28 -26.04
C LEU A 37 13.52 29.08 -24.91
N LEU A 38 13.43 29.85 -23.83
CA LEU A 38 14.31 29.70 -22.66
C LEU A 38 14.16 28.31 -22.04
N VAL A 39 12.94 27.83 -21.84
CA VAL A 39 12.66 26.48 -21.34
C VAL A 39 13.20 25.42 -22.30
N ALA A 40 13.02 25.58 -23.61
CA ALA A 40 13.58 24.65 -24.60
C ALA A 40 15.12 24.63 -24.58
N VAL A 41 15.78 25.79 -24.45
CA VAL A 41 17.24 25.91 -24.33
C VAL A 41 17.74 25.31 -23.02
N LEU A 42 17.06 25.56 -21.90
CA LEU A 42 17.37 24.95 -20.62
C LEU A 42 17.20 23.43 -20.68
N VAL A 43 16.10 22.92 -21.25
CA VAL A 43 15.85 21.48 -21.46
C VAL A 43 16.91 20.85 -22.37
N GLN A 44 17.38 21.56 -23.39
CA GLN A 44 18.49 21.13 -24.24
C GLN A 44 19.83 21.16 -23.50
N GLY A 45 20.04 22.10 -22.58
CA GLY A 45 21.19 22.16 -21.67
C GLY A 45 21.15 21.11 -20.54
N PHE A 46 19.97 20.57 -20.24
CA PHE A 46 19.74 19.47 -19.29
C PHE A 46 19.57 18.11 -19.96
N LYS A 47 19.89 17.96 -21.26
CA LYS A 47 20.18 16.61 -21.77
C LYS A 47 21.45 16.14 -21.09
N ALA A 48 21.29 15.21 -20.14
CA ALA A 48 22.41 14.48 -19.55
C ALA A 48 23.37 14.07 -20.68
N PRO A 49 24.68 14.37 -20.58
CA PRO A 49 25.62 14.05 -21.65
C PRO A 49 25.64 12.54 -21.87
N SER A 50 24.96 12.05 -22.91
CA SER A 50 25.04 10.66 -23.36
C SER A 50 26.35 10.47 -24.13
N SER A 51 27.48 10.71 -23.46
CA SER A 51 28.77 10.30 -23.99
C SER A 51 28.91 8.78 -23.77
N PRO A 52 29.51 8.04 -24.73
CA PRO A 52 29.70 6.60 -24.61
C PRO A 52 30.36 6.14 -23.30
N GLY A 53 31.16 7.02 -22.68
CA GLY A 53 31.79 6.77 -21.39
C GLY A 53 30.82 6.82 -20.20
N TYR A 54 29.85 7.73 -20.23
CA TYR A 54 28.84 7.86 -19.17
C TYR A 54 27.84 6.71 -19.21
N GLU A 55 27.41 6.29 -20.39
CA GLU A 55 26.48 5.16 -20.54
C GLU A 55 27.05 3.90 -19.89
N LYS A 56 28.34 3.61 -20.13
CA LYS A 56 29.02 2.46 -19.53
C LYS A 56 29.07 2.53 -18.00
N ILE A 57 29.27 3.72 -17.43
CA ILE A 57 29.27 3.94 -15.98
C ILE A 57 27.87 3.74 -15.41
N TYR A 58 26.83 4.28 -16.06
CA TYR A 58 25.44 4.06 -15.63
C TYR A 58 25.05 2.58 -15.67
N GLN A 59 25.44 1.86 -16.73
CA GLN A 59 25.19 0.41 -16.82
C GLN A 59 25.89 -0.37 -15.70
N GLN A 60 27.13 0.00 -15.35
CA GLN A 60 27.84 -0.62 -14.22
C GLN A 60 27.18 -0.30 -12.87
N LEU A 61 26.71 0.92 -12.66
CA LEU A 61 25.98 1.31 -11.45
C LEU A 61 24.65 0.57 -11.33
N LEU A 62 23.94 0.35 -12.43
CA LEU A 62 22.71 -0.45 -12.44
C LEU A 62 22.98 -1.92 -12.10
N GLN A 63 24.07 -2.49 -12.61
CA GLN A 63 24.49 -3.86 -12.26
C GLN A 63 24.92 -3.98 -10.79
N LEU A 64 25.68 -3.01 -10.27
CA LEU A 64 26.07 -2.95 -8.87
C LEU A 64 24.86 -2.80 -7.94
N LYS A 65 23.91 -1.94 -8.30
CA LYS A 65 22.67 -1.77 -7.54
C LYS A 65 21.86 -3.06 -7.50
N GLY A 66 21.67 -3.73 -8.64
CA GLY A 66 21.01 -5.04 -8.67
C GLY A 66 21.73 -6.10 -7.83
N GLY A 67 23.07 -6.07 -7.82
CA GLY A 67 23.90 -6.93 -6.97
C GLY A 67 23.71 -6.64 -5.47
N VAL A 68 23.72 -5.37 -5.07
CA VAL A 68 23.49 -4.94 -3.67
C VAL A 68 22.06 -5.24 -3.23
N ASP A 69 21.07 -5.01 -4.08
CA ASP A 69 19.67 -5.36 -3.82
C ASP A 69 19.51 -6.88 -3.67
N SER A 70 20.31 -7.69 -4.38
CA SER A 70 20.32 -9.16 -4.22
C SER A 70 21.02 -9.65 -2.94
N ILE A 71 21.95 -8.85 -2.39
CA ILE A 71 22.63 -9.16 -1.13
C ILE A 71 21.73 -8.82 0.05
N CYS A 72 20.86 -7.82 -0.08
CA CYS A 72 20.00 -7.44 1.02
C CYS A 72 18.77 -8.34 1.13
N ARG A 73 18.72 -9.12 2.20
CA ARG A 73 17.58 -9.95 2.54
C ARG A 73 16.83 -9.32 3.73
N PRO A 74 15.69 -8.65 3.50
CA PRO A 74 15.01 -7.89 4.54
C PRO A 74 14.39 -8.76 5.66
N CYS A 75 14.23 -10.07 5.43
CA CYS A 75 13.66 -11.01 6.39
C CYS A 75 14.59 -12.18 6.72
N PRO A 76 14.45 -12.82 7.90
CA PRO A 76 15.18 -14.04 8.25
C PRO A 76 14.87 -15.23 7.33
N TRP A 77 15.66 -16.30 7.37
CA TRP A 77 15.46 -17.45 6.47
C TRP A 77 14.15 -18.14 6.84
N GLU A 78 13.39 -18.59 5.83
CA GLU A 78 12.05 -19.17 6.02
C GLU A 78 10.96 -18.17 6.47
N TRP A 79 11.22 -16.86 6.42
CA TRP A 79 10.22 -15.82 6.67
C TRP A 79 9.79 -15.16 5.36
N THR A 80 8.50 -14.85 5.24
CA THR A 80 7.93 -14.19 4.08
C THR A 80 7.96 -12.67 4.28
N PHE A 81 8.51 -11.93 3.32
CA PHE A 81 8.42 -10.47 3.30
C PHE A 81 7.07 -10.03 2.74
N PHE A 82 6.37 -9.13 3.43
CA PHE A 82 5.18 -8.47 2.92
C PHE A 82 5.07 -7.06 3.52
N HIS A 83 4.99 -6.05 2.65
CA HIS A 83 4.82 -4.63 3.01
C HIS A 83 5.73 -4.13 4.15
N GLY A 84 7.04 -4.43 4.09
CA GLY A 84 8.00 -3.94 5.08
C GLY A 84 7.97 -4.70 6.42
N LYS A 85 7.29 -5.84 6.48
CA LYS A 85 7.25 -6.74 7.62
C LYS A 85 7.66 -8.15 7.19
N CYS A 86 8.06 -8.96 8.15
CA CYS A 86 8.45 -10.35 7.98
C CYS A 86 7.47 -11.23 8.74
N TYR A 87 7.01 -12.30 8.10
CA TYR A 87 6.03 -13.23 8.62
C TYR A 87 6.61 -14.64 8.69
N PHE A 88 6.55 -15.25 9.86
CA PHE A 88 6.87 -16.66 10.06
C PHE A 88 5.59 -17.46 10.23
N PHE A 89 5.45 -18.50 9.42
CA PHE A 89 4.35 -19.45 9.53
C PHE A 89 4.90 -20.74 10.12
N SER A 90 4.42 -21.10 11.29
CA SER A 90 4.88 -22.28 12.02
C SER A 90 4.74 -23.57 11.20
N LYS A 91 5.66 -24.51 11.41
CA LYS A 91 5.61 -25.86 10.84
C LYS A 91 5.04 -26.91 11.82
N SER A 92 4.75 -26.49 13.05
CA SER A 92 4.16 -27.29 14.12
C SER A 92 2.97 -26.54 14.71
N GLN A 93 2.24 -27.19 15.63
CA GLN A 93 1.08 -26.60 16.29
C GLN A 93 1.37 -26.38 17.78
N ARG A 94 0.76 -25.35 18.37
CA ARG A 94 0.84 -24.97 19.79
C ARG A 94 -0.49 -24.37 20.24
N ASN A 95 -0.74 -24.34 21.54
CA ASN A 95 -1.82 -23.54 22.10
C ASN A 95 -1.54 -22.03 21.94
N TRP A 96 -2.54 -21.19 22.19
CA TRP A 96 -2.42 -19.75 21.92
C TRP A 96 -1.33 -19.06 22.75
N ASN A 97 -1.25 -19.36 24.05
CA ASN A 97 -0.23 -18.78 24.96
C ASN A 97 1.20 -19.21 24.58
N ASP A 98 1.39 -20.49 24.24
CA ASP A 98 2.70 -21.01 23.80
C ASP A 98 3.09 -20.45 22.42
N SER A 99 2.11 -20.05 21.61
CA SER A 99 2.34 -19.39 20.33
C SER A 99 2.79 -17.94 20.49
N ILE A 100 2.25 -17.21 21.48
CA ILE A 100 2.77 -15.89 21.88
C ILE A 100 4.24 -16.03 22.30
N THR A 101 4.51 -16.96 23.20
CA THR A 101 5.87 -17.23 23.70
C THR A 101 6.82 -17.56 22.56
N ALA A 102 6.41 -18.42 21.63
CA ALA A 102 7.20 -18.80 20.45
C ALA A 102 7.60 -17.60 19.58
N CYS A 103 6.71 -16.61 19.42
CA CYS A 103 7.02 -15.42 18.65
C CYS A 103 7.96 -14.47 19.41
N LEU A 104 7.77 -14.33 20.72
CA LEU A 104 8.66 -13.51 21.56
C LEU A 104 10.10 -14.05 21.58
N GLU A 105 10.28 -15.38 21.61
CA GLU A 105 11.59 -16.04 21.55
C GLU A 105 12.42 -15.69 20.30
N VAL A 106 11.76 -15.25 19.22
CA VAL A 106 12.41 -14.87 17.95
C VAL A 106 12.29 -13.37 17.65
N GLU A 107 12.11 -12.56 18.71
CA GLU A 107 11.99 -11.10 18.67
C GLU A 107 10.88 -10.65 17.71
N ALA A 108 9.75 -11.35 17.76
CA ALA A 108 8.55 -11.09 16.99
C ALA A 108 7.32 -11.09 17.89
N GLN A 109 6.16 -10.85 17.28
CA GLN A 109 4.88 -10.87 17.97
C GLN A 109 3.94 -11.84 17.27
N LEU A 110 3.05 -12.49 18.02
CA LEU A 110 1.92 -13.19 17.40
C LEU A 110 1.12 -12.17 16.57
N VAL A 111 0.78 -12.51 15.34
CA VAL A 111 0.44 -11.52 14.31
C VAL A 111 -0.73 -10.60 14.70
N ILE A 112 -0.48 -9.29 14.61
CA ILE A 112 -1.49 -8.24 14.66
C ILE A 112 -1.75 -7.77 13.24
N ILE A 113 -3.01 -7.81 12.82
CA ILE A 113 -3.41 -7.43 11.47
C ILE A 113 -3.71 -5.93 11.45
N GLU A 114 -2.98 -5.19 10.60
CA GLU A 114 -3.04 -3.73 10.55
C GLU A 114 -3.79 -3.21 9.31
N SER A 115 -4.00 -4.05 8.29
CA SER A 115 -4.69 -3.65 7.04
C SER A 115 -5.47 -4.78 6.36
N ASP A 116 -6.37 -4.40 5.44
CA ASP A 116 -7.18 -5.34 4.65
C ASP A 116 -6.30 -6.17 3.68
N GLU A 117 -5.21 -5.60 3.18
CA GLU A 117 -4.23 -6.28 2.33
C GLU A 117 -3.45 -7.33 3.12
N GLU A 118 -3.07 -7.01 4.36
CA GLU A 118 -2.42 -7.97 5.26
C GLU A 118 -3.36 -9.13 5.59
N GLN A 119 -4.62 -8.85 5.94
CA GLN A 119 -5.63 -9.89 6.16
C GLN A 119 -5.73 -10.83 4.95
N THR A 120 -5.83 -10.27 3.75
CA THR A 120 -5.95 -11.04 2.51
C THR A 120 -4.71 -11.91 2.27
N PHE A 121 -3.52 -11.34 2.45
CA PHE A 121 -2.24 -12.04 2.34
C PHE A 121 -2.18 -13.26 3.28
N LEU A 122 -2.57 -13.08 4.56
CA LEU A 122 -2.55 -14.16 5.54
C LEU A 122 -3.59 -15.24 5.23
N SER A 123 -4.82 -14.87 4.83
CA SER A 123 -5.85 -15.85 4.41
C SER A 123 -5.41 -16.72 3.23
N VAL A 124 -4.71 -16.13 2.24
CA VAL A 124 -4.18 -16.91 1.10
C VAL A 124 -3.17 -17.94 1.57
N ILE A 125 -2.26 -17.59 2.50
CA ILE A 125 -1.27 -18.54 3.00
C ILE A 125 -1.90 -19.61 3.90
N SER A 126 -2.88 -19.25 4.72
CA SER A 126 -3.62 -20.19 5.57
C SER A 126 -4.43 -21.20 4.77
N LYS A 127 -4.76 -20.92 3.50
CA LYS A 127 -5.38 -21.90 2.59
C LYS A 127 -4.51 -23.14 2.37
N ASP A 128 -3.21 -22.95 2.25
CA ASP A 128 -2.27 -24.04 1.96
C ASP A 128 -1.70 -24.66 3.24
N LYS A 129 -1.57 -23.88 4.32
CA LYS A 129 -0.92 -24.31 5.56
C LYS A 129 -1.87 -24.76 6.66
N GLY A 130 -3.17 -24.46 6.56
CA GLY A 130 -4.15 -24.68 7.62
C GLY A 130 -4.40 -23.44 8.47
N SER A 131 -5.38 -23.52 9.37
CA SER A 131 -5.71 -22.39 10.23
C SER A 131 -4.62 -22.12 11.27
N ALA A 132 -4.50 -20.85 11.66
CA ALA A 132 -3.44 -20.40 12.54
C ALA A 132 -3.92 -19.36 13.55
N TRP A 133 -3.29 -19.32 14.71
CA TRP A 133 -3.54 -18.31 15.73
C TRP A 133 -3.18 -16.90 15.26
N LEU A 134 -4.07 -15.96 15.56
CA LEU A 134 -3.82 -14.53 15.53
C LEU A 134 -3.46 -14.04 16.92
N GLY A 135 -2.80 -12.89 17.01
CA GLY A 135 -2.57 -12.20 18.28
C GLY A 135 -3.81 -11.48 18.78
N LEU A 136 -4.99 -12.08 18.71
CA LEU A 136 -6.29 -11.47 19.01
C LEU A 136 -7.08 -12.37 19.97
N SER A 137 -7.57 -11.78 21.07
CA SER A 137 -8.32 -12.47 22.12
C SER A 137 -9.26 -11.52 22.87
N ASP A 138 -10.29 -12.03 23.53
CA ASP A 138 -11.14 -11.31 24.49
C ASP A 138 -11.01 -11.84 25.93
N LEU A 139 -9.96 -12.61 26.22
CA LEU A 139 -9.57 -13.11 27.56
C LEU A 139 -9.61 -12.09 28.71
N LYS A 140 -9.45 -10.79 28.42
CA LYS A 140 -9.48 -9.74 29.44
C LYS A 140 -10.90 -9.32 29.82
N GLU A 141 -11.79 -9.30 28.84
CA GLU A 141 -13.17 -8.86 28.97
C GLU A 141 -13.97 -9.47 27.82
N GLU A 142 -14.83 -10.42 28.16
CA GLU A 142 -15.71 -11.14 27.24
C GLU A 142 -16.40 -10.20 26.23
N GLY A 143 -16.28 -10.51 24.93
CA GLY A 143 -16.82 -9.71 23.84
C GLY A 143 -16.01 -8.47 23.47
N SER A 144 -14.94 -8.15 24.22
CA SER A 144 -14.02 -7.03 24.01
C SER A 144 -12.68 -7.51 23.43
N TRP A 145 -12.68 -7.77 22.12
CA TRP A 145 -11.54 -8.28 21.37
C TRP A 145 -10.37 -7.29 21.34
N GLN A 146 -9.21 -7.73 21.82
CA GLN A 146 -7.97 -6.97 21.92
C GLN A 146 -6.80 -7.73 21.29
N TRP A 147 -5.91 -6.99 20.66
CA TRP A 147 -4.66 -7.53 20.16
C TRP A 147 -3.65 -7.74 21.31
N VAL A 148 -2.63 -8.56 21.09
CA VAL A 148 -1.55 -8.85 22.05
C VAL A 148 -0.65 -7.65 22.38
N ASP A 149 -0.83 -6.50 21.72
CA ASP A 149 -0.22 -5.21 22.10
C ASP A 149 -1.17 -4.32 22.93
N ASP A 150 -2.26 -4.90 23.43
CA ASP A 150 -3.32 -4.25 24.19
C ASP A 150 -4.18 -3.25 23.39
N SER A 151 -3.98 -3.13 22.07
CA SER A 151 -4.84 -2.30 21.23
C SER A 151 -6.20 -2.97 20.97
N PRO A 152 -7.31 -2.23 20.99
CA PRO A 152 -8.62 -2.81 20.70
C PRO A 152 -8.76 -3.15 19.20
N MET A 153 -9.51 -4.21 18.89
CA MET A 153 -9.88 -4.52 17.52
C MET A 153 -10.78 -3.41 16.95
N LYS A 154 -10.40 -2.83 15.81
CA LYS A 154 -11.22 -1.83 15.11
C LYS A 154 -12.51 -2.45 14.57
N ASP A 155 -13.61 -1.72 14.65
CA ASP A 155 -14.91 -2.18 14.13
C ASP A 155 -14.88 -2.55 12.64
N SER A 156 -14.02 -1.90 11.86
CA SER A 156 -13.81 -2.21 10.43
C SER A 156 -13.34 -3.64 10.17
N PHE A 157 -12.76 -4.31 11.17
CA PHE A 157 -12.31 -5.70 11.07
C PHE A 157 -13.38 -6.74 11.45
N ARG A 158 -14.53 -6.32 12.00
CA ARG A 158 -15.65 -7.24 12.29
C ARG A 158 -16.12 -8.03 11.07
N LYS A 159 -15.94 -7.47 9.86
CA LYS A 159 -16.26 -8.12 8.57
C LYS A 159 -15.47 -9.41 8.31
N TYR A 160 -14.40 -9.66 9.06
CA TYR A 160 -13.54 -10.84 8.88
C TYR A 160 -13.95 -12.05 9.71
N TRP A 161 -14.78 -11.87 10.74
CA TRP A 161 -15.41 -13.00 11.41
C TRP A 161 -16.29 -13.79 10.44
N LEU A 162 -16.20 -15.11 10.50
CA LEU A 162 -17.09 -15.98 9.75
C LEU A 162 -18.54 -15.78 10.23
N LYS A 163 -19.49 -16.13 9.37
CA LYS A 163 -20.91 -16.00 9.71
C LYS A 163 -21.22 -16.85 10.95
N GLY A 164 -21.64 -16.20 12.02
CA GLY A 164 -21.95 -16.85 13.31
C GLY A 164 -20.85 -16.68 14.35
N GLU A 165 -19.69 -16.15 13.96
CA GLU A 165 -18.56 -15.87 14.85
C GLU A 165 -18.48 -14.37 15.22
N PRO A 166 -17.85 -14.01 16.34
CA PRO A 166 -17.43 -14.93 17.41
C PRO A 166 -18.65 -15.55 18.10
N SER A 167 -18.64 -16.86 18.32
CA SER A 167 -19.79 -17.61 18.82
C SER A 167 -19.75 -17.85 20.32
N ASN A 168 -18.58 -17.70 20.93
CA ASN A 168 -18.28 -17.98 22.33
C ASN A 168 -18.86 -19.33 22.81
N ILE A 169 -18.67 -20.39 22.02
CA ILE A 169 -19.20 -21.70 22.35
C ILE A 169 -18.20 -22.44 23.25
N TYR A 170 -18.48 -22.48 24.56
CA TYR A 170 -17.60 -23.08 25.59
C TYR A 170 -16.37 -22.21 25.96
N ASP A 171 -16.56 -20.90 26.13
CA ASP A 171 -15.51 -19.95 26.55
C ASP A 171 -14.35 -19.93 25.53
N GLU A 172 -14.67 -19.54 24.30
CA GLU A 172 -13.75 -19.50 23.17
C GLU A 172 -13.10 -18.12 23.05
N ASP A 173 -11.99 -17.90 23.76
CA ASP A 173 -11.46 -16.54 23.91
C ASP A 173 -10.35 -16.16 22.91
N CYS A 174 -9.97 -17.04 21.98
CA CYS A 174 -8.81 -16.88 21.11
C CYS A 174 -9.13 -16.97 19.61
N ALA A 175 -8.69 -15.99 18.82
CA ALA A 175 -9.00 -15.92 17.40
C ALA A 175 -8.01 -16.73 16.53
N GLU A 176 -8.53 -17.55 15.63
CA GLU A 176 -7.80 -18.15 14.53
C GLU A 176 -8.16 -17.52 13.18
N ILE A 177 -7.23 -17.55 12.23
CA ILE A 177 -7.46 -17.23 10.82
C ILE A 177 -7.47 -18.49 9.97
N SER A 178 -8.42 -18.55 9.04
CA SER A 178 -8.50 -19.56 7.97
C SER A 178 -8.45 -18.90 6.59
N SER A 179 -8.61 -19.71 5.54
CA SER A 179 -8.70 -19.20 4.16
C SER A 179 -9.92 -18.33 3.88
N THR A 180 -10.96 -18.41 4.72
CA THR A 180 -12.25 -17.75 4.48
C THR A 180 -12.63 -16.70 5.52
N GLY A 181 -11.87 -16.57 6.62
CA GLY A 181 -12.18 -15.62 7.69
C GLY A 181 -11.64 -16.06 9.04
N TRP A 182 -12.10 -15.37 10.08
CA TRP A 182 -11.74 -15.57 11.47
C TRP A 182 -12.80 -16.35 12.23
N LYS A 183 -12.37 -17.03 13.27
CA LYS A 183 -13.20 -17.80 14.18
C LYS A 183 -12.55 -17.79 15.56
N ASP A 184 -13.35 -17.71 16.60
CA ASP A 184 -12.91 -17.90 17.98
C ASP A 184 -12.81 -19.39 18.31
N ASN A 185 -11.90 -19.76 19.20
CA ASN A 185 -11.76 -21.12 19.71
C ASN A 185 -11.26 -21.09 21.15
N SER A 186 -11.42 -22.23 21.82
CA SER A 186 -10.67 -22.52 23.04
C SER A 186 -9.18 -22.33 22.82
N CYS A 187 -8.58 -21.44 23.62
CA CYS A 187 -7.16 -21.12 23.58
C CYS A 187 -6.23 -22.32 23.82
N SER A 188 -6.78 -23.40 24.40
CA SER A 188 -6.06 -24.65 24.71
C SER A 188 -5.81 -25.54 23.48
N LEU A 189 -6.52 -25.31 22.38
CA LEU A 189 -6.35 -26.10 21.16
C LEU A 189 -4.98 -25.86 20.54
N GLU A 190 -4.38 -26.93 20.02
CA GLU A 190 -3.17 -26.80 19.22
C GLU A 190 -3.52 -26.36 17.80
N LYS A 191 -2.93 -25.26 17.36
CA LYS A 191 -3.02 -24.76 15.98
C LYS A 191 -1.68 -24.26 15.50
N PHE A 192 -1.53 -24.08 14.20
CA PHE A 192 -0.40 -23.31 13.68
C PHE A 192 -0.46 -21.88 14.22
N TRP A 193 0.64 -21.12 14.11
CA TRP A 193 0.69 -19.73 14.50
C TRP A 193 1.52 -18.91 13.52
N ILE A 194 1.30 -17.60 13.55
CA ILE A 194 1.96 -16.66 12.65
C ILE A 194 2.67 -15.60 13.48
N CYS A 195 3.98 -15.49 13.35
CA CYS A 195 4.75 -14.40 13.94
C CYS A 195 4.97 -13.28 12.94
N LYS A 196 4.96 -12.03 13.41
CA LYS A 196 5.21 -10.81 12.64
C LYS A 196 6.29 -9.97 13.30
N LYS A 197 7.22 -9.45 12.51
CA LYS A 197 8.17 -8.41 12.95
C LYS A 197 8.55 -7.44 11.83
N PRO A 198 9.09 -6.25 12.13
CA PRO A 198 9.60 -5.34 11.10
C PRO A 198 10.66 -5.99 10.22
N ALA A 199 10.66 -5.66 8.94
CA ALA A 199 11.75 -6.02 8.06
C ALA A 199 13.00 -5.20 8.39
N SER A 200 14.17 -5.80 8.20
CA SER A 200 15.44 -5.10 8.31
C SER A 200 15.59 -4.08 7.19
N SER A 201 16.09 -2.89 7.52
CA SER A 201 16.41 -1.86 6.53
C SER A 201 17.60 -2.30 5.69
N CYS A 202 17.41 -2.39 4.38
CA CYS A 202 18.50 -2.40 3.43
C CYS A 202 18.99 -0.97 3.26
N SER A 203 20.24 -0.67 3.65
CA SER A 203 20.85 0.64 3.36
C SER A 203 20.83 0.89 1.85
N ARG A 204 20.16 1.96 1.43
CA ARG A 204 20.10 2.46 0.05
C ARG A 204 21.39 3.14 -0.37
#